data_AF-A0A1E4FBT5-F1
#
_entry.id   AF-A0A1E4FBT5-F1
#
_cell.length_a   1.000
_cell.length_b   1.000
_cell.length_c   1.000
_cell.angle_alpha   90.00
_cell.angle_beta   90.00
_cell.angle_gamma   90.00
#
_symmetry.space_group_name_H-M   'P 1'
#
loop_
_entity.id
_entity.type
_entity.pdbx_description
1 polymer ?
#
loop_
_entity_poly.entity_id
_entity_poly.type
_entity_poly.pdbx_seq_one_letter_code
_entity_poly.pdbx_strand_id
1 'polypeptide(L)'
;MSRSLGELSELVSEVSDIYATRNAIARDDDWYLLKLQEELGELVAEYLKATSRGRLKGADAATIRQAMEDEAADVLAMLLLFARNNQIDLDAALERKWFQYLGRTP
;
A
#
# COMPACT_ATOMS: atom_id res chain seq x y z
N MET A 1 -0.53 3.83 19.90
CA MET A 1 -1.78 3.07 19.67
C MET A 1 -1.72 2.55 18.24
N SER A 2 -1.85 1.24 18.03
CA SER A 2 -2.00 0.67 16.69
C SER A 2 -3.44 0.87 16.24
N ARG A 3 -3.65 1.32 15.00
CA ARG A 3 -4.97 1.41 14.38
C ARG A 3 -5.35 0.03 13.82
N SER A 4 -6.65 -0.24 13.73
CA SER A 4 -7.22 -1.38 13.02
C SER A 4 -7.17 -1.19 11.50
N LEU A 5 -7.35 -2.28 10.74
CA LEU A 5 -7.43 -2.21 9.27
C LEU A 5 -8.62 -1.34 8.79
N GLY A 6 -9.74 -1.39 9.51
CA GLY A 6 -10.91 -0.54 9.22
C GLY A 6 -10.59 0.94 9.38
N GLU A 7 -10.01 1.34 10.51
CA GLU A 7 -9.61 2.73 10.77
C GLU A 7 -8.57 3.23 9.75
N LEU A 8 -7.62 2.38 9.35
CA LEU A 8 -6.66 2.74 8.31
C LEU A 8 -7.33 2.91 6.94
N SER A 9 -8.25 2.01 6.57
CA SER A 9 -8.99 2.09 5.30
C SER A 9 -9.82 3.38 5.20
N GLU A 10 -10.43 3.83 6.29
CA GLU A 10 -11.16 5.11 6.34
C GLU A 10 -10.24 6.32 6.12
N LEU A 11 -9.13 6.40 6.88
CA LEU A 11 -8.18 7.50 6.76
C LEU A 11 -7.56 7.57 5.35
N VAL A 12 -7.16 6.43 4.80
CA VAL A 12 -6.59 6.37 3.44
C VAL A 12 -7.64 6.73 2.39
N SER A 13 -8.89 6.32 2.55
CA SER A 13 -9.99 6.74 1.66
C SER A 13 -10.14 8.26 1.64
N GLU A 14 -10.08 8.90 2.81
CA GLU A 14 -10.20 10.36 2.94
C GLU A 14 -9.04 11.09 2.23
N VAL A 15 -7.81 10.59 2.40
CA VAL A 15 -6.63 11.10 1.68
C VAL A 15 -6.76 10.90 0.16
N SER A 16 -7.24 9.73 -0.27
CA SER A 16 -7.44 9.43 -1.69
C SER A 16 -8.50 10.34 -2.32
N ASP A 17 -9.57 10.67 -1.60
CA ASP A 17 -10.62 11.58 -2.06
C ASP A 17 -10.09 13.00 -2.27
N ILE A 18 -9.25 13.48 -1.35
CA ILE A 18 -8.55 14.77 -1.47
C ILE A 18 -7.64 14.74 -2.71
N TYR A 19 -6.88 13.68 -2.88
CA TYR A 19 -5.96 13.52 -4.01
C TYR A 19 -6.70 13.50 -5.36
N ALA A 20 -7.79 12.73 -5.47
CA ALA A 20 -8.59 12.65 -6.68
C ALA A 20 -9.22 14.00 -7.04
N THR A 21 -9.77 14.70 -6.05
CA THR A 21 -10.35 16.04 -6.22
C THR A 21 -9.28 17.05 -6.69
N ARG A 22 -8.12 17.05 -6.03
CA ARG A 22 -7.03 18.00 -6.33
C ARG A 22 -6.45 17.81 -7.73
N ASN A 23 -6.38 16.56 -8.21
CA ASN A 23 -5.73 16.21 -9.47
C ASN A 23 -6.72 15.92 -10.61
N ALA A 24 -8.02 16.11 -10.39
CA ALA A 24 -9.08 15.83 -11.36
C ALA A 24 -9.02 14.38 -11.92
N ILE A 25 -8.72 13.42 -11.04
CA ILE A 25 -8.59 12.01 -11.41
C ILE A 25 -9.96 11.33 -11.33
N ALA A 26 -10.38 10.74 -12.44
CA ALA A 26 -11.47 9.78 -12.43
C ALA A 26 -10.91 8.43 -11.98
N ARG A 27 -11.31 7.99 -10.77
CA ARG A 27 -10.96 6.65 -10.27
C ARG A 27 -11.98 5.66 -10.83
N ASP A 28 -11.72 5.16 -12.04
CA ASP A 28 -12.46 4.03 -12.58
C ASP A 28 -12.03 2.72 -11.90
N ASP A 29 -12.69 1.60 -12.22
CA ASP A 29 -12.43 0.33 -11.55
C ASP A 29 -10.98 -0.17 -11.79
N ASP A 30 -10.41 0.14 -12.96
CA ASP A 30 -9.04 -0.23 -13.32
C ASP A 30 -7.99 0.62 -12.57
N TRP A 31 -8.32 1.88 -12.25
CA TRP A 31 -7.43 2.82 -11.59
C TRP A 31 -6.79 2.26 -10.32
N TYR A 32 -7.58 1.61 -9.45
CA TYR A 32 -7.07 1.08 -8.19
C TYR A 32 -6.03 -0.02 -8.39
N LEU A 33 -6.26 -0.91 -9.36
CA LEU A 33 -5.33 -2.00 -9.66
C LEU A 33 -4.06 -1.47 -10.32
N LEU A 34 -4.18 -0.54 -11.26
CA LEU A 34 -3.05 0.07 -11.96
C LEU A 34 -2.19 0.90 -10.99
N LYS A 35 -2.80 1.69 -10.11
CA LYS A 35 -2.06 2.43 -9.07
C LYS A 35 -1.40 1.50 -8.06
N LEU A 36 -2.05 0.41 -7.64
CA LEU A 36 -1.40 -0.59 -6.78
C LEU A 36 -0.14 -1.20 -7.46
N GLN A 37 -0.21 -1.46 -8.77
CA GLN A 37 0.96 -1.92 -9.52
C GLN A 37 2.06 -0.86 -9.60
N GLU A 38 1.69 0.42 -9.78
CA GLU A 38 2.60 1.55 -9.77
C GLU A 38 3.37 1.64 -8.45
N GLU A 39 2.68 1.70 -7.30
CA GLU A 39 3.32 1.80 -5.98
C GLU A 39 4.22 0.58 -5.68
N LEU A 40 3.81 -0.62 -6.13
CA LEU A 40 4.65 -1.80 -6.00
C LEU A 40 5.94 -1.67 -6.82
N GLY A 41 5.87 -1.06 -8.00
CA GLY A 41 7.03 -0.76 -8.83
C GLY A 41 7.98 0.23 -8.16
N GLU A 42 7.45 1.27 -7.52
CA GLU A 42 8.23 2.26 -6.77
C GLU A 42 8.90 1.62 -5.54
N LEU A 43 8.17 0.81 -4.77
CA LEU A 43 8.74 0.01 -3.67
C LEU A 43 9.88 -0.91 -4.14
N VAL A 44 9.71 -1.59 -5.29
CA VAL A 44 10.78 -2.42 -5.87
C VAL A 44 12.00 -1.57 -6.20
N ALA A 45 11.81 -0.36 -6.76
CA ALA A 45 12.91 0.53 -7.10
C ALA A 45 13.70 0.98 -5.86
N GLU A 46 13.01 1.38 -4.78
CA GLU A 46 13.66 1.77 -3.52
C GLU A 46 14.33 0.59 -2.82
N TYR A 47 13.71 -0.60 -2.84
CA TYR A 47 14.33 -1.82 -2.31
C TYR A 47 15.63 -2.19 -3.05
N LEU A 48 15.67 -2.03 -4.38
CA LEU A 48 16.89 -2.24 -5.17
C LEU A 48 17.97 -1.22 -4.80
N LYS A 49 17.63 0.05 -4.57
CA LYS A 49 18.61 1.05 -4.08
C LYS A 49 19.12 0.69 -2.69
N ALA A 50 18.23 0.30 -1.76
CA ALA A 50 18.58 -0.07 -0.38
C ALA A 50 19.53 -1.27 -0.31
N THR A 51 19.52 -2.12 -1.33
CA THR A 51 20.33 -3.33 -1.44
C THR A 51 21.49 -3.20 -2.44
N SER A 52 21.88 -1.97 -2.78
CA SER A 52 23.01 -1.66 -3.69
C SER A 52 22.88 -2.23 -5.10
N ARG A 53 21.66 -2.51 -5.55
CA ARG A 53 21.33 -3.00 -6.90
C ARG A 53 20.70 -1.91 -7.79
N GLY A 54 20.43 -0.73 -7.23
CA GLY A 54 19.89 0.44 -7.92
C GLY A 54 20.87 1.61 -7.95
N ARG A 55 20.59 2.61 -8.80
CA ARG A 55 21.36 3.87 -8.83
C ARG A 55 20.93 4.76 -7.66
N LEU A 56 21.88 5.10 -6.78
CA LEU A 56 21.60 5.92 -5.58
C LEU A 56 21.38 7.41 -5.88
N LYS A 57 21.85 7.91 -7.04
CA LYS A 57 21.78 9.33 -7.44
C LYS A 57 22.25 10.33 -6.36
N GLY A 58 23.17 9.91 -5.48
CA GLY A 58 23.69 10.75 -4.40
C GLY A 58 22.86 10.74 -3.10
N ALA A 59 21.77 9.97 -3.04
CA ALA A 59 21.02 9.76 -1.80
C ALA A 59 21.84 8.95 -0.79
N ASP A 60 21.76 9.32 0.49
CA ASP A 60 22.35 8.56 1.58
C ASP A 60 21.46 7.39 2.01
N ALA A 61 22.01 6.50 2.84
CA ALA A 61 21.32 5.30 3.28
C ALA A 61 20.04 5.60 4.08
N ALA A 62 20.01 6.70 4.83
CA ALA A 62 18.85 7.11 5.62
C ALA A 62 17.70 7.56 4.70
N THR A 63 18.02 8.34 3.67
CA THR A 63 17.06 8.81 2.66
C THR A 63 16.44 7.64 1.90
N ILE A 64 17.27 6.68 1.47
CA ILE A 64 16.79 5.49 0.76
C ILE A 64 15.90 4.63 1.67
N ARG A 65 16.26 4.54 2.95
CA ARG A 65 15.47 3.78 3.92
C ARG A 65 14.10 4.42 4.14
N GLN A 66 14.06 5.74 4.30
CA GLN A 66 12.80 6.47 4.44
C GLN A 66 11.91 6.29 3.20
N ALA A 67 12.49 6.47 2.00
CA ALA A 67 11.75 6.26 0.76
C ALA A 67 11.16 4.84 0.69
N MET A 68 11.92 3.80 1.02
CA MET A 68 11.41 2.42 1.05
C MET A 68 10.26 2.22 2.06
N GLU A 69 10.27 2.94 3.20
CA GLU A 69 9.18 2.91 4.17
C GLU A 69 7.93 3.64 3.67
N ASP A 70 8.12 4.78 2.99
CA ASP A 70 7.05 5.56 2.36
C ASP A 70 6.36 4.73 1.26
N GLU A 71 7.13 4.12 0.34
CA GLU A 71 6.57 3.27 -0.72
C GLU A 71 5.87 2.02 -0.17
N ALA A 72 6.34 1.47 0.95
CA ALA A 72 5.65 0.36 1.61
C ALA A 72 4.30 0.81 2.20
N ALA A 73 4.22 2.04 2.70
CA ALA A 73 2.97 2.64 3.14
C ALA A 73 2.01 2.88 1.96
N ASP A 74 2.51 3.33 0.80
CA ASP A 74 1.70 3.56 -0.40
C ASP A 74 1.15 2.26 -0.97
N VAL A 75 1.94 1.17 -1.01
CA VAL A 75 1.45 -0.16 -1.38
C VAL A 75 0.33 -0.62 -0.43
N LEU A 76 0.49 -0.45 0.88
CA LEU A 76 -0.56 -0.80 1.85
C LEU A 76 -1.82 0.05 1.64
N ALA A 77 -1.65 1.36 1.47
CA ALA A 77 -2.75 2.30 1.24
C ALA A 77 -3.55 1.92 -0.02
N MET A 78 -2.86 1.68 -1.15
CA MET A 78 -3.52 1.29 -2.38
C MET A 78 -4.17 -0.09 -2.32
N LEU A 79 -3.60 -1.04 -1.55
CA LEU A 79 -4.25 -2.33 -1.30
C LEU A 79 -5.55 -2.18 -0.51
N LEU A 80 -5.57 -1.31 0.51
CA LEU A 80 -6.78 -1.01 1.29
C LEU A 80 -7.86 -0.34 0.43
N LEU A 81 -7.48 0.60 -0.43
CA LEU A 81 -8.39 1.25 -1.37
C LEU A 81 -8.95 0.27 -2.40
N PHE A 82 -8.09 -0.59 -2.97
CA PHE A 82 -8.50 -1.64 -3.90
C PHE A 82 -9.50 -2.60 -3.24
N ALA A 83 -9.21 -3.05 -2.02
CA ALA A 83 -10.11 -3.93 -1.26
C ALA A 83 -11.45 -3.23 -0.97
N ARG A 84 -11.42 -1.96 -0.57
CA ARG A 84 -12.63 -1.15 -0.32
C ARG A 84 -13.49 -1.02 -1.58
N ASN A 85 -12.89 -0.69 -2.73
CA ASN A 85 -13.62 -0.53 -4.00
C ASN A 85 -14.30 -1.85 -4.43
N ASN A 86 -13.63 -2.98 -4.21
CA ASN A 86 -14.12 -4.31 -4.56
C ASN A 86 -14.93 -4.99 -3.45
N GLN A 87 -15.25 -4.27 -2.36
CA GLN A 87 -16.01 -4.80 -1.21
C GLN A 87 -15.38 -6.05 -0.58
N ILE A 88 -14.05 -6.11 -0.55
CA ILE A 88 -13.28 -7.22 0.01
C ILE A 88 -13.06 -6.97 1.51
N ASP A 89 -13.62 -7.86 2.33
CA ASP A 89 -13.25 -7.96 3.75
C ASP A 89 -11.89 -8.67 3.87
N LEU A 90 -10.82 -7.87 3.99
CA LEU A 90 -9.45 -8.37 4.09
C LEU A 90 -9.23 -9.18 5.37
N ASP A 91 -9.86 -8.83 6.47
CA ASP A 91 -9.68 -9.52 7.75
C ASP A 91 -10.29 -10.93 7.67
N ALA A 92 -11.54 -11.02 7.19
CA ALA A 92 -12.18 -12.31 6.93
C ALA A 92 -11.46 -13.12 5.83
N ALA A 93 -10.83 -12.46 4.85
CA ALA A 93 -10.04 -13.13 3.82
C ALA A 93 -8.73 -13.70 4.39
N LEU A 94 -8.05 -13.00 5.29
CA LEU A 94 -6.87 -13.49 5.99
C LEU A 94 -7.21 -14.67 6.90
N GLU A 95 -8.31 -14.59 7.65
CA GLU A 95 -8.84 -15.70 8.47
C GLU A 95 -9.00 -16.98 7.64
N ARG A 96 -9.78 -16.88 6.56
CA ARG A 96 -10.09 -18.01 5.69
C ARG A 96 -8.87 -18.55 4.94
N LYS A 97 -7.96 -17.68 4.47
CA LYS A 97 -6.87 -18.08 3.55
C LYS A 97 -5.56 -18.39 4.27
N TRP A 98 -5.15 -17.57 5.24
CA TRP A 98 -3.85 -17.65 5.88
C TRP A 98 -3.92 -18.24 7.27
N PHE A 99 -4.86 -17.78 8.10
CA PHE A 99 -4.89 -18.16 9.52
C PHE A 99 -5.37 -19.58 9.76
N GLN A 100 -6.06 -20.20 8.79
CA GLN A 100 -6.32 -21.64 8.77
C GLN A 100 -5.05 -22.52 8.98
N TYR A 101 -3.85 -21.98 8.69
CA TYR A 101 -2.58 -22.70 8.85
C TYR A 101 -1.88 -22.45 10.19
N LEU A 102 -2.41 -21.59 11.07
CA LEU A 102 -1.74 -21.24 12.34
C LEU A 102 -1.76 -22.38 13.37
N GLY A 103 -2.57 -23.42 13.17
CA GLY A 103 -2.78 -24.50 14.14
C GLY A 103 -3.37 -24.02 15.48
N ARG A 104 -3.72 -22.73 15.58
CA ARG A 104 -4.35 -22.04 16.70
C ARG A 104 -5.24 -20.92 16.14
N THR A 105 -6.22 -20.49 16.93
CA THR A 105 -6.99 -19.28 16.61
C THR A 105 -6.08 -18.05 16.74
N PRO A 106 -6.14 -17.09 15.78
CA PRO A 106 -5.43 -15.81 15.85
C PRO A 106 -5.59 -15.07 17.17
#